data_AF-A0A4Q7P4C4-F1
#
_entry.id   AF-A0A4Q7P4C4-F1
#
_cell.length_a   1.000
_cell.length_b   1.000
_cell.length_c   1.000
_cell.angle_alpha   90.00
_cell.angle_beta   90.00
_cell.angle_gamma   90.00
#
_symmetry.space_group_name_H-M   'P 1'
#
loop_
_entity.id
_entity.type
_entity.pdbx_description
1 polymer ?
#
loop_
_entity_poly.entity_id
_entity_poly.type
_entity_poly.pdbx_seq_one_letter_code
_entity_poly.pdbx_strand_id
1 'polypeptide(L)'
;MILDQPIKKFFINKNGRDSNVKSLAKSISWRAVGNTMVISYFVTGQLVMAVSIGSIEVITKIALYYFHERIWETATKVKRDEPKEEFA
;
A
#
# COMPACT_ATOMS: atom_id res chain seq x y z
N MET A 1 29.12 -11.45 16.02
CA MET A 1 29.53 -11.46 14.59
C MET A 1 29.84 -12.85 14.02
N ILE A 2 29.62 -13.97 14.74
CA ILE A 2 29.89 -15.35 14.25
C ILE A 2 28.59 -16.21 14.20
N LEU A 3 27.51 -15.75 14.85
CA LEU A 3 26.26 -16.53 14.99
C LEU A 3 25.24 -16.28 13.86
N ASP A 4 25.47 -15.31 12.98
CA ASP A 4 24.55 -14.96 11.89
C ASP A 4 24.74 -15.81 10.61
N GLN A 5 25.84 -16.57 10.51
CA GLN A 5 26.18 -17.40 9.34
C GLN A 5 25.14 -18.49 9.01
N PRO A 6 24.65 -19.31 9.97
CA PRO A 6 23.67 -20.36 9.66
C PRO A 6 22.29 -19.79 9.31
N ILE A 7 21.90 -18.65 9.92
CA ILE A 7 20.60 -18.00 9.71
C ILE A 7 20.54 -17.36 8.33
N LYS A 8 21.62 -16.68 7.90
CA LYS A 8 21.70 -16.09 6.56
C LYS A 8 21.58 -17.14 5.46
N LYS A 9 22.14 -18.34 5.66
CA LYS A 9 22.09 -19.41 4.66
C LYS A 9 20.67 -19.97 4.46
N PHE A 10 19.84 -19.94 5.50
CA PHE A 10 18.44 -20.36 5.42
C PHE A 10 17.54 -19.32 4.75
N PHE A 11 17.81 -18.02 4.98
CA PHE A 11 17.00 -16.92 4.44
C PHE A 11 17.45 -16.43 3.06
N ILE A 12 18.71 -16.66 2.66
CA ILE A 12 19.20 -16.30 1.32
C ILE A 12 18.94 -17.48 0.38
N ASN A 13 17.66 -17.74 0.09
CA ASN A 13 17.30 -18.53 -1.09
C ASN A 13 17.31 -17.61 -2.32
N LYS A 14 18.32 -17.82 -3.16
CA LYS A 14 18.62 -17.07 -4.37
C LYS A 14 17.74 -17.58 -5.51
N ASN A 15 16.78 -16.77 -5.94
CA ASN A 15 16.32 -16.71 -7.33
C ASN A 15 15.68 -15.34 -7.57
N GLY A 16 16.55 -14.38 -7.87
CA GLY A 16 16.26 -13.00 -8.25
C GLY A 16 15.87 -12.89 -9.72
N ARG A 17 14.76 -13.55 -10.08
CA ARG A 17 13.88 -13.07 -11.13
C ARG A 17 12.54 -12.89 -10.44
N ASP A 18 12.13 -11.65 -10.22
CA ASP A 18 10.74 -11.35 -9.89
C ASP A 18 9.93 -11.77 -11.11
N SER A 19 9.54 -13.04 -11.15
CA SER A 19 8.63 -13.50 -12.18
C SER A 19 7.29 -12.82 -11.90
N ASN A 20 6.60 -12.40 -12.95
CA ASN A 20 5.25 -11.82 -12.82
C ASN A 20 4.34 -12.73 -11.97
N VAL A 21 4.58 -14.04 -11.99
CA VAL A 21 3.90 -15.03 -11.15
C VAL A 21 4.21 -14.88 -9.66
N LYS A 22 5.46 -14.60 -9.26
CA LYS A 22 5.82 -14.31 -7.86
C LYS A 22 5.14 -13.03 -7.37
N SER A 23 5.12 -11.99 -8.18
CA SER A 23 4.44 -10.72 -7.85
C SER A 23 2.93 -10.86 -7.79
N LEU A 24 2.33 -11.66 -8.68
CA LEU A 24 0.90 -12.01 -8.63
C LEU A 24 0.57 -12.85 -7.40
N ALA A 25 1.35 -13.90 -7.12
CA ALA A 25 1.16 -14.74 -5.94
C ALA A 25 1.29 -13.91 -4.65
N LYS A 26 2.29 -13.02 -4.56
CA LYS A 26 2.46 -12.11 -3.43
C LYS A 26 1.29 -11.14 -3.29
N SER A 27 0.78 -10.62 -4.41
CA SER A 27 -0.40 -9.73 -4.44
C SER A 27 -1.68 -10.45 -4.01
N ILE A 28 -1.86 -11.70 -4.43
CA ILE A 28 -2.98 -12.56 -4.02
C ILE A 28 -2.84 -12.90 -2.54
N SER A 29 -1.66 -13.28 -2.05
CA SER A 29 -1.42 -13.54 -0.62
C SER A 29 -1.67 -12.30 0.24
N TRP A 30 -1.22 -11.12 -0.19
CA TRP A 30 -1.47 -9.87 0.52
C TRP A 30 -2.96 -9.52 0.54
N ARG A 31 -3.68 -9.75 -0.57
CA ARG A 31 -5.14 -9.58 -0.62
C ARG A 31 -5.91 -10.68 0.13
N ALA A 32 -5.40 -11.90 0.22
CA ALA A 32 -6.07 -12.98 0.95
C ALA A 32 -5.90 -12.82 2.47
N VAL A 33 -4.72 -12.41 2.93
CA VAL A 33 -4.40 -12.23 4.34
C VAL A 33 -4.88 -10.88 4.86
N GLY A 34 -4.86 -9.84 4.01
CA GLY A 34 -5.15 -8.45 4.40
C GLY A 34 -6.49 -7.89 3.93
N ASN A 35 -7.29 -8.61 3.16
CA ASN A 35 -8.62 -8.09 2.82
C ASN A 35 -9.54 -8.25 4.04
N THR A 36 -10.02 -7.12 4.54
CA THR A 36 -11.07 -7.01 5.56
C THR A 36 -12.31 -7.84 5.20
N MET A 37 -12.55 -8.05 3.90
CA MET A 37 -13.55 -8.98 3.35
C MET A 37 -13.39 -10.43 3.87
N VAL A 38 -12.18 -10.98 3.87
CA VAL A 38 -11.92 -12.37 4.28
C VAL A 38 -12.06 -12.53 5.79
N ILE A 39 -11.54 -11.56 6.55
CA ILE A 39 -11.66 -11.52 8.01
C ILE A 39 -13.13 -11.35 8.40
N SER A 40 -13.85 -10.43 7.77
CA SER A 40 -15.28 -10.23 8.01
C SER A 40 -16.09 -11.47 7.65
N TYR A 41 -15.77 -12.18 6.56
CA TYR A 41 -16.44 -13.43 6.23
C TYR A 41 -16.22 -14.51 7.29
N PHE A 42 -15.00 -14.63 7.80
CA PHE A 42 -14.66 -15.63 8.82
C PHE A 42 -15.33 -15.32 10.17
N VAL A 43 -15.47 -14.04 10.51
CA VAL A 43 -16.11 -13.59 11.77
C VAL A 43 -17.64 -13.66 11.69
N THR A 44 -18.23 -13.24 10.58
CA THR A 44 -19.69 -13.13 10.43
C THR A 44 -20.34 -14.36 9.79
N GLY A 45 -19.59 -15.17 9.03
CA GLY A 45 -20.11 -16.30 8.25
C GLY A 45 -21.01 -15.89 7.06
N GLN A 46 -21.20 -14.59 6.82
CA GLN A 46 -22.10 -14.05 5.80
C GLN A 46 -21.33 -13.32 4.71
N LEU A 47 -21.41 -13.85 3.49
CA LEU A 47 -20.73 -13.29 2.31
C LEU A 47 -21.19 -11.86 1.99
N VAL A 48 -22.48 -11.55 2.18
CA VAL A 48 -23.04 -10.21 1.91
C VAL A 48 -22.42 -9.15 2.81
N MET A 49 -22.21 -9.46 4.09
CA MET A 49 -21.61 -8.53 5.05
C MET A 49 -20.13 -8.30 4.77
N ALA A 50 -19.39 -9.38 4.49
CA ALA A 50 -18.00 -9.32 4.04
C ALA A 50 -17.84 -8.43 2.81
N VAL A 51 -18.69 -8.62 1.80
CA VAL A 51 -18.66 -7.83 0.58
C VAL A 51 -18.91 -6.36 0.87
N SER A 52 -19.94 -6.06 1.67
CA SER A 52 -20.29 -4.69 2.04
C SER A 52 -19.15 -3.96 2.74
N ILE A 53 -18.50 -4.61 3.71
CA ILE A 53 -17.37 -4.03 4.45
C ILE A 53 -16.16 -3.80 3.52
N GLY A 54 -15.83 -4.78 2.67
CA GLY A 54 -14.75 -4.63 1.70
C GLY A 54 -15.01 -3.48 0.70
N SER A 55 -16.24 -3.34 0.22
CA SER A 55 -16.62 -2.24 -0.68
C SER A 55 -16.47 -0.87 -0.01
N ILE A 56 -16.93 -0.73 1.24
CA ILE A 56 -16.82 0.52 1.99
C ILE A 56 -15.35 0.87 2.26
N GLU A 57 -14.51 -0.10 2.61
CA GLU A 57 -13.09 0.13 2.87
C GLU A 57 -12.38 0.70 1.63
N VAL A 58 -12.64 0.11 0.45
CA VAL A 58 -12.03 0.56 -0.81
C VAL A 58 -12.47 1.98 -1.15
N ILE A 59 -13.77 2.27 -1.08
CA ILE A 59 -14.32 3.61 -1.37
C ILE A 59 -13.74 4.64 -0.40
N THR A 60 -13.70 4.31 0.89
CA THR A 60 -13.18 5.21 1.94
C THR A 60 -11.69 5.49 1.74
N LYS A 61 -10.88 4.48 1.41
CA LYS A 61 -9.45 4.67 1.11
C LYS A 61 -9.21 5.54 -0.11
N ILE A 62 -9.99 5.37 -1.17
CA ILE A 62 -9.89 6.22 -2.37
C ILE A 62 -10.23 7.67 -2.01
N ALA A 63 -11.33 7.89 -1.30
CA ALA A 63 -11.74 9.23 -0.87
C ALA A 63 -10.67 9.89 0.02
N LEU A 64 -10.18 9.18 1.05
CA LEU A 64 -9.13 9.66 1.94
C LEU A 64 -7.84 10.00 1.18
N TYR A 65 -7.43 9.15 0.25
CA TYR A 65 -6.22 9.39 -0.55
C TYR A 65 -6.36 10.64 -1.42
N TYR A 66 -7.51 10.80 -2.08
CA TYR A 66 -7.80 11.98 -2.90
C TYR A 66 -7.73 13.27 -2.08
N PHE A 67 -8.39 13.31 -0.93
CA PHE A 67 -8.35 14.49 -0.06
C PHE A 67 -6.95 14.73 0.52
N HIS A 68 -6.24 13.67 0.90
CA HIS A 68 -4.87 13.78 1.37
C HIS A 68 -3.96 14.43 0.32
N GLU A 69 -4.01 13.98 -0.93
CA GLU A 69 -3.23 14.56 -2.02
C GLU A 69 -3.59 16.03 -2.27
N ARG A 70 -4.90 16.37 -2.24
CA ARG A 70 -5.36 17.74 -2.46
C ARG A 70 -4.93 18.70 -1.35
N ILE A 71 -4.99 18.25 -0.10
CA ILE A 71 -4.50 19.02 1.05
C ILE A 71 -2.98 19.15 0.97
N TRP A 72 -2.27 18.08 0.62
CA TRP A 72 -0.81 18.09 0.47
C TRP A 72 -0.34 19.07 -0.61
N GLU A 73 -0.96 19.04 -1.79
CA GLU A 73 -0.69 19.97 -2.87
C GLU A 73 -0.93 21.43 -2.44
N THR A 74 -2.00 21.68 -1.69
CA THR A 74 -2.32 23.03 -1.20
C THR A 74 -1.32 23.49 -0.13
N ALA A 75 -0.95 22.61 0.81
CA ALA A 75 -0.03 22.92 1.89
C ALA A 75 1.42 23.09 1.42
N THR A 76 1.82 22.40 0.35
CA THR A 76 3.19 22.42 -0.19
C THR A 76 3.42 23.42 -1.32
N LYS A 77 2.43 24.28 -1.64
CA LYS A 77 2.65 25.44 -2.52
C LYS A 77 3.61 26.43 -1.86
N VAL A 78 4.90 26.15 -1.98
CA VAL A 78 5.98 27.10 -1.74
C VAL A 78 5.82 28.19 -2.78
N LYS A 79 5.42 29.37 -2.33
CA LYS A 79 5.38 30.59 -3.13
C LYS A 79 6.81 30.87 -3.57
N ARG A 80 7.13 30.49 -4.80
CA ARG A 80 8.36 30.95 -5.44
C ARG A 80 8.10 32.39 -5.81
N ASP A 81 8.45 33.29 -4.90
CA ASP A 81 8.47 34.72 -5.19
C ASP A 81 9.56 34.90 -6.26
N GLU A 82 9.13 35.02 -7.53
CA GLU A 82 10.02 35.38 -8.62
C GLU A 82 10.60 36.76 -8.30
N PRO A 83 11.93 36.92 -8.22
CA PRO A 83 12.51 38.23 -8.04
C PRO A 83 12.14 39.05 -9.27
N LYS A 84 11.31 40.08 -9.08
CA LYS A 84 11.01 41.05 -10.14
C LYS A 84 12.35 41.58 -10.61
N GLU A 85 12.67 41.33 -11.88
CA GLU A 85 13.84 41.90 -12.52
C GLU A 85 13.65 43.42 -12.54
N GLU A 86 14.23 44.05 -11.52
CA GLU A 86 14.41 45.49 -11.40
C GLU A 86 15.55 45.87 -12.34
N PHE A 87 15.24 45.95 -13.64
CA PHE A 87 16.06 46.71 -14.58
C PHE A 87 15.62 48.17 -14.51
N ALA A 88 16.38 48.95 -13.74
CA ALA A 88 16.43 50.40 -13.81
C ALA A 88 17.90 50.84 -13.82
#